data_AF-A0A9W7CYT7-F1
#
_entry.id   AF-A0A9W7CYT7-F1
#
_cell.length_a   1.000
_cell.length_b   1.000
_cell.length_c   1.000
_cell.angle_alpha   90.00
_cell.angle_beta   90.00
_cell.angle_gamma   90.00
#
_symmetry.space_group_name_H-M   'P 1'
#
loop_
_entity.id
_entity.type
_entity.pdbx_description
1 polymer ?
#
loop_
_entity_poly.entity_id
_entity_poly.type
_entity_poly.pdbx_seq_one_letter_code
_entity_poly.pdbx_strand_id
1 'polypeptide(L)'
;MPAFEAFHRGNGHCRVPRSFVVPSDEDWPTQSWGLKLGKVVNRIRCGSYSTKVSRDRAQLDELGFVFDVSESDWRERIMPAFEAFHRLNGHCRVLRSFVVPSDENWPTQLWGLKLGTVVNTIRCGGYSTQVSRDRAQLDELGFVFDVLESVWSDRIMPAFETFHQLHGHCRVLRSFVVPSDENWPTQSWGLKLGTVVNTIRCGGYSTQVSRDRAQLDELGFVWNIIEYKWSERILPALQTFCKVHGHCRVYKSFIVPADAAWPENLHGLKLGVVVNRIRFSGSYFNQVVRSLDLLAAIEFDTKIPARKWGERVEPMLATFEQLHGHRVRAVQFRGPVELSLEREGLGHPVGQTGAQIFSGYVTMGGVSLVAKPPLKEDEWIFLVTRVLLVFNL
;
A
#
# COMPACT_ATOMS: atom_id res chain seq x y z
N MET A 1 26.00 37.52 -32.47
CA MET A 1 24.62 37.67 -31.94
C MET A 1 24.63 38.82 -30.94
N PRO A 2 24.39 40.07 -31.37
CA PRO A 2 24.75 41.26 -30.56
C PRO A 2 24.03 41.35 -29.21
N ALA A 3 22.75 41.00 -29.17
CA ALA A 3 21.97 40.95 -27.93
C ALA A 3 22.47 39.88 -26.95
N PHE A 4 22.99 38.77 -27.47
CA PHE A 4 23.46 37.67 -26.64
C PHE A 4 24.84 37.98 -26.02
N GLU A 5 25.71 38.61 -26.79
CA GLU A 5 27.00 39.13 -26.33
C GLU A 5 26.82 40.22 -25.26
N ALA A 6 25.87 41.13 -25.45
CA ALA A 6 25.52 42.14 -24.44
C ALA A 6 25.01 41.51 -23.14
N PHE A 7 24.12 40.50 -23.23
CA PHE A 7 23.67 39.74 -22.05
C PHE A 7 24.82 39.06 -21.31
N HIS A 8 25.72 38.40 -22.05
CA HIS A 8 26.86 37.73 -21.46
C HIS A 8 27.82 38.71 -20.78
N ARG A 9 28.09 39.86 -21.41
CA ARG A 9 28.96 40.91 -20.85
C ARG A 9 28.40 41.49 -19.55
N GLY A 10 27.08 41.71 -19.47
CA GLY A 10 26.44 42.26 -18.28
C GLY A 10 26.29 41.26 -17.12
N ASN A 11 26.04 39.98 -17.43
CA ASN A 11 25.68 38.98 -16.41
C ASN A 11 26.78 37.95 -16.13
N GLY A 12 27.86 37.94 -16.91
CA GLY A 12 28.93 36.94 -16.83
C GLY A 12 28.51 35.53 -17.26
N HIS A 13 27.25 35.34 -17.69
CA HIS A 13 26.71 34.03 -18.06
C HIS A 13 25.67 34.12 -19.18
N CYS A 14 25.40 32.98 -19.82
CA CYS A 14 24.48 32.86 -20.95
C CYS A 14 23.10 32.26 -20.58
N ARG A 15 22.75 32.24 -19.28
CA ARG A 15 21.46 31.75 -18.77
C ARG A 15 20.36 32.82 -18.83
N VAL A 16 19.90 33.10 -20.05
CA VAL A 16 18.80 34.05 -20.28
C VAL A 16 17.47 33.49 -19.74
N PRO A 17 16.77 34.18 -18.80
CA PRO A 17 15.45 33.77 -18.34
C PRO A 17 14.43 33.72 -19.48
N ARG A 18 13.49 32.76 -19.45
CA ARG A 18 12.50 32.58 -20.54
C ARG A 18 11.65 33.83 -20.80
N SER A 19 11.37 34.62 -19.78
CA SER A 19 10.60 35.87 -19.84
C SER A 19 11.44 37.09 -20.23
N PHE A 20 12.77 36.97 -20.33
CA PHE A 20 13.65 38.11 -20.55
C PHE A 20 13.41 38.76 -21.90
N VAL A 21 13.26 40.08 -21.86
CA VAL A 21 13.11 40.98 -23.01
C VAL A 21 14.24 41.99 -22.93
N VAL A 22 14.91 42.21 -24.05
CA VAL A 22 16.02 43.17 -24.15
C VAL A 22 15.51 44.58 -23.82
N PRO A 23 16.06 45.24 -22.77
CA PRO A 23 15.73 46.62 -22.44
C PRO A 23 16.15 47.60 -23.55
N SER A 24 15.49 48.75 -23.59
CA SER A 24 15.84 49.87 -24.48
C SER A 24 16.85 50.79 -23.80
N ASP A 25 18.06 50.30 -23.58
CA ASP A 25 19.14 51.02 -22.89
C ASP A 25 20.43 51.00 -23.72
N GLU A 26 21.38 51.90 -23.43
CA GLU A 26 22.66 52.08 -24.12
C GLU A 26 23.55 50.83 -24.06
N ASP A 27 23.40 50.01 -23.01
CA ASP A 27 24.10 48.74 -22.86
C ASP A 27 23.68 47.68 -23.91
N TRP A 28 22.58 47.93 -24.62
CA TRP A 28 22.00 47.00 -25.59
C TRP A 28 22.01 47.59 -27.00
N PRO A 29 22.37 46.80 -28.03
CA PRO A 29 22.27 47.23 -29.42
C PRO A 29 20.84 47.68 -29.76
N THR A 30 20.68 48.85 -30.36
CA THR A 30 19.37 49.45 -30.68
C THR A 30 18.48 48.53 -31.52
N GLN A 31 19.07 47.73 -32.40
CA GLN A 31 18.35 46.76 -33.23
C GLN A 31 17.82 45.56 -32.44
N SER A 32 18.24 45.39 -31.18
CA SER A 32 17.82 44.31 -30.29
C SER A 32 16.82 44.73 -29.23
N TRP A 33 16.52 46.03 -29.08
CA TRP A 33 15.55 46.53 -28.12
C TRP A 33 14.17 45.90 -28.31
N GLY A 34 13.54 45.48 -27.20
CA GLY A 34 12.25 44.79 -27.22
C GLY A 34 12.29 43.33 -27.71
N LEU A 35 13.46 42.81 -28.10
CA LEU A 35 13.62 41.42 -28.48
C LEU A 35 13.33 40.51 -27.28
N LYS A 36 12.42 39.56 -27.46
CA LYS A 36 12.12 38.51 -26.46
C LYS A 36 13.24 37.46 -26.44
N LEU A 37 14.45 37.88 -26.08
CA LEU A 37 15.67 37.07 -26.13
C LEU A 37 15.51 35.76 -25.36
N GLY A 38 14.81 35.77 -24.22
CA GLY A 38 14.49 34.55 -23.47
C GLY A 38 13.72 33.50 -24.27
N LYS A 39 12.78 33.93 -25.13
CA LYS A 39 12.04 33.03 -26.03
C LYS A 39 12.93 32.52 -27.17
N VAL A 40 13.84 33.36 -27.67
CA VAL A 40 14.79 32.97 -28.73
C VAL A 40 15.74 31.89 -28.21
N VAL A 41 16.35 32.13 -27.05
CA VAL A 41 17.24 31.18 -26.37
C VAL A 41 16.53 29.87 -26.06
N ASN A 42 15.27 29.93 -25.58
CA ASN A 42 14.49 28.71 -25.35
C ASN A 42 14.21 27.93 -26.64
N ARG A 43 13.93 28.60 -27.77
CA ARG A 43 13.76 27.92 -29.06
C ARG A 43 15.05 27.27 -29.58
N ILE A 44 16.20 27.91 -29.34
CA ILE A 44 17.51 27.34 -29.64
C ILE A 44 17.69 26.04 -28.84
N ARG A 45 17.40 26.07 -27.53
CA ARG A 45 17.53 24.91 -26.63
C ARG A 45 16.56 23.77 -26.96
N CYS A 46 15.33 24.06 -27.39
CA CYS A 46 14.35 23.04 -27.77
C CYS A 46 14.57 22.45 -29.19
N GLY A 47 15.69 22.74 -29.85
CA GLY A 47 16.01 22.20 -31.19
C GLY A 47 15.19 22.80 -32.34
N SER A 48 14.26 23.71 -32.06
CA SER A 48 13.37 24.35 -33.05
C SER A 48 14.12 25.28 -34.04
N TYR A 49 15.41 25.51 -33.84
CA TYR A 49 16.26 26.41 -34.62
C TYR A 49 17.48 25.68 -35.24
N SER A 50 17.42 24.35 -35.39
CA SER A 50 18.58 23.49 -35.72
C SER A 50 19.39 23.96 -36.94
N THR A 51 18.77 24.37 -38.04
CA THR A 51 19.49 24.77 -39.27
C THR A 51 20.28 26.08 -39.14
N LYS A 52 19.79 27.07 -38.38
CA LYS A 52 20.52 28.32 -38.11
C LYS A 52 21.52 28.16 -36.96
N VAL A 53 21.20 27.32 -35.97
CA VAL A 53 22.09 27.01 -34.85
C VAL A 53 23.34 26.28 -35.31
N SER A 54 23.27 25.42 -36.33
CA SER A 54 24.46 24.79 -36.91
C SER A 54 25.45 25.82 -37.50
N ARG A 55 24.95 26.91 -38.08
CA ARG A 55 25.79 27.96 -38.68
C ARG A 55 26.49 28.82 -37.62
N ASP A 56 25.76 29.16 -36.56
CA ASP A 56 26.25 30.05 -35.50
C ASP A 56 26.79 29.26 -34.28
N ARG A 57 26.98 27.94 -34.42
CA ARG A 57 27.37 27.02 -33.35
C ARG A 57 28.71 27.40 -32.72
N ALA A 58 29.72 27.69 -33.54
CA ALA A 58 31.06 28.05 -33.08
C ALA A 58 31.05 29.35 -32.26
N GLN A 59 30.29 30.36 -32.69
CA GLN A 59 30.13 31.61 -31.94
C GLN A 59 29.38 31.40 -30.62
N LEU A 60 28.38 30.52 -30.61
CA LEU A 60 27.66 30.16 -29.39
C LEU A 60 28.55 29.39 -28.41
N ASP A 61 29.38 28.45 -28.89
CA ASP A 61 30.33 27.73 -28.05
C ASP A 61 31.43 28.67 -27.51
N GLU A 62 31.94 29.61 -28.31
CA GLU A 62 32.90 30.65 -27.89
C GLU A 62 32.33 31.59 -26.80
N LEU A 63 31.04 31.91 -26.89
CA LEU A 63 30.32 32.70 -25.87
C LEU A 63 29.89 31.88 -24.64
N GLY A 64 30.25 30.60 -24.56
CA GLY A 64 29.86 29.73 -23.45
C GLY A 64 28.35 29.47 -23.38
N PHE A 65 27.67 29.39 -24.53
CA PHE A 65 26.23 29.11 -24.58
C PHE A 65 25.93 27.73 -24.02
N VAL A 66 25.17 27.69 -22.94
CA VAL A 66 24.67 26.44 -22.38
C VAL A 66 23.49 25.93 -23.21
N PHE A 67 23.78 24.92 -24.03
CA PHE A 67 22.79 24.19 -24.84
C PHE A 67 21.93 23.27 -23.98
N ASP A 68 22.57 22.46 -23.14
CA ASP A 68 21.89 21.61 -22.17
C ASP A 68 21.95 22.26 -20.79
N VAL A 69 20.87 22.98 -20.47
CA VAL A 69 20.72 23.63 -19.16
C VAL A 69 20.65 22.61 -18.04
N SER A 70 20.05 21.44 -18.30
CA SER A 70 19.94 20.38 -17.30
C SER A 70 21.31 19.82 -16.95
N GLU A 71 22.16 19.60 -17.95
CA GLU A 71 23.52 19.11 -17.77
C GLU A 71 24.41 20.12 -17.03
N SER A 72 24.36 21.38 -17.43
CA SER A 72 25.13 22.46 -16.79
C SER A 72 24.64 22.74 -15.37
N ASP A 73 23.32 22.81 -15.14
CA ASP A 73 22.78 22.91 -13.77
C ASP A 73 23.19 21.69 -12.93
N TRP A 74 23.19 20.48 -13.51
CA TRP A 74 23.59 19.27 -12.80
C TRP A 74 25.03 19.34 -12.31
N ARG A 75 25.98 19.62 -13.22
CA ARG A 75 27.42 19.66 -12.93
C ARG A 75 27.83 20.84 -12.05
N GLU A 76 27.29 22.02 -12.33
CA GLU A 76 27.78 23.25 -11.70
C GLU A 76 27.03 23.60 -10.42
N ARG A 77 25.82 23.07 -10.23
CA ARG A 77 24.96 23.46 -9.10
C ARG A 77 24.46 22.28 -8.29
N ILE A 78 23.86 21.28 -8.93
CA ILE A 78 23.18 20.18 -8.20
C ILE A 78 24.19 19.28 -7.50
N MET A 79 25.20 18.77 -8.22
CA MET A 79 26.23 17.90 -7.63
C MET A 79 27.06 18.62 -6.54
N PRO A 80 27.61 19.83 -6.77
CA PRO A 80 28.30 20.57 -5.72
C PRO A 80 27.41 20.88 -4.51
N ALA A 81 26.11 21.10 -4.73
CA ALA A 81 25.18 21.32 -3.62
C ALA A 81 24.96 20.05 -2.80
N PHE A 82 24.91 18.87 -3.42
CA PHE A 82 24.85 17.60 -2.68
C PHE A 82 26.14 17.31 -1.91
N GLU A 83 27.30 17.53 -2.51
CA GLU A 83 28.60 17.39 -1.84
C GLU A 83 28.72 18.32 -0.63
N ALA A 84 28.35 19.60 -0.79
CA ALA A 84 28.33 20.56 0.31
C ALA A 84 27.32 20.18 1.40
N PHE A 85 26.11 19.75 1.02
CA PHE A 85 25.09 19.31 1.97
C PHE A 85 25.56 18.08 2.75
N HIS A 86 26.14 17.09 2.07
CA HIS A 86 26.68 15.87 2.67
C HIS A 86 27.81 16.20 3.64
N ARG A 87 28.77 17.04 3.24
CA ARG A 87 29.87 17.49 4.12
C ARG A 87 29.36 18.13 5.41
N LEU A 88 28.28 18.91 5.35
CA LEU A 88 27.73 19.61 6.51
C LEU A 88 26.85 18.72 7.41
N ASN A 89 26.15 17.74 6.83
CA ASN A 89 25.13 16.96 7.54
C ASN A 89 25.47 15.47 7.71
N GLY A 90 26.52 14.99 7.05
CA GLY A 90 26.86 13.56 6.94
C GLY A 90 25.90 12.73 6.10
N HIS A 91 24.89 13.34 5.46
CA HIS A 91 23.87 12.64 4.67
C HIS A 91 23.22 13.55 3.60
N CYS A 92 22.57 12.96 2.59
CA CYS A 92 21.81 13.70 1.56
C CYS A 92 20.27 13.70 1.77
N ARG A 93 19.81 13.62 3.02
CA ARG A 93 18.37 13.69 3.37
C ARG A 93 17.85 15.14 3.40
N VAL A 94 17.77 15.76 2.24
CA VAL A 94 17.34 17.16 2.08
C VAL A 94 15.82 17.29 2.27
N LEU A 95 15.39 18.24 3.12
CA LEU A 95 13.98 18.58 3.29
C LEU A 95 13.42 19.25 2.02
N ARG A 96 12.16 19.00 1.69
CA ARG A 96 11.52 19.56 0.48
C ARG A 96 11.55 21.09 0.41
N SER A 97 11.48 21.77 1.56
CA SER A 97 11.52 23.23 1.66
C SER A 97 12.94 23.81 1.75
N PHE A 98 13.98 22.97 1.79
CA PHE A 98 15.35 23.43 1.98
C PHE A 98 15.80 24.30 0.79
N VAL A 99 16.33 25.46 1.14
CA VAL A 99 16.95 26.42 0.22
C VAL A 99 18.37 26.65 0.73
N VAL A 100 19.35 26.59 -0.18
CA VAL A 100 20.74 26.82 0.15
C VAL A 100 20.90 28.23 0.73
N PRO A 101 21.39 28.35 1.99
CA PRO A 101 21.57 29.64 2.64
C PRO A 101 22.74 30.42 2.01
N SER A 102 22.70 31.74 2.17
CA SER A 102 23.76 32.65 1.73
C SER A 102 24.83 32.81 2.81
N ASP A 103 25.50 31.72 3.17
CA ASP A 103 26.57 31.71 4.16
C ASP A 103 27.86 31.06 3.64
N GLU A 104 28.95 31.24 4.39
CA GLU A 104 30.31 30.83 4.04
C GLU A 104 30.49 29.33 3.82
N ASN A 105 29.59 28.50 4.35
CA ASN A 105 29.66 27.05 4.19
C ASN A 105 29.25 26.59 2.78
N TRP A 106 28.63 27.49 2.02
CA TRP A 106 28.12 27.23 0.68
C TRP A 106 28.82 28.09 -0.36
N PRO A 107 29.25 27.51 -1.50
CA PRO A 107 29.72 28.30 -2.62
C PRO A 107 28.67 29.32 -3.07
N THR A 108 29.10 30.54 -3.36
CA THR A 108 28.22 31.67 -3.69
C THR A 108 27.28 31.39 -4.86
N GLN A 109 27.74 30.62 -5.86
CA GLN A 109 26.90 30.20 -6.99
C GLN A 109 25.71 29.29 -6.61
N LEU A 110 25.72 28.71 -5.41
CA LEU A 110 24.67 27.81 -4.92
C LEU A 110 23.62 28.54 -4.07
N TRP A 111 23.91 29.75 -3.60
CA TRP A 111 23.03 30.51 -2.73
C TRP A 111 21.63 30.69 -3.34
N GLY A 112 20.59 30.46 -2.53
CA GLY A 112 19.20 30.54 -2.97
C GLY A 112 18.72 29.36 -3.83
N LEU A 113 19.58 28.36 -4.10
CA LEU A 113 19.16 27.13 -4.79
C LEU A 113 18.13 26.39 -3.93
N LYS A 114 16.93 26.17 -4.48
CA LYS A 114 15.88 25.36 -3.85
C LYS A 114 16.21 23.87 -3.95
N LEU A 115 17.28 23.44 -3.28
CA LEU A 115 17.79 22.06 -3.36
C LEU A 115 16.73 21.03 -2.95
N GLY A 116 15.85 21.35 -1.99
CA GLY A 116 14.71 20.50 -1.65
C GLY A 116 13.73 20.25 -2.82
N THR A 117 13.49 21.27 -3.65
CA THR A 117 12.69 21.13 -4.88
C THR A 117 13.44 20.29 -5.92
N VAL A 118 14.76 20.49 -6.06
CA VAL A 118 15.61 19.70 -6.97
C VAL A 118 15.57 18.22 -6.62
N VAL A 119 15.74 17.87 -5.34
CA VAL A 119 15.63 16.49 -4.84
C VAL A 119 14.29 15.88 -5.20
N ASN A 120 13.20 16.63 -5.03
CA ASN A 120 11.86 16.17 -5.43
C ASN A 120 11.75 15.95 -6.94
N THR A 121 12.31 16.85 -7.76
CA THR A 121 12.36 16.70 -9.22
C THR A 121 13.13 15.45 -9.63
N ILE A 122 14.29 15.17 -9.02
CA ILE A 122 15.07 13.95 -9.24
C ILE A 122 14.23 12.70 -8.93
N ARG A 123 13.55 12.69 -7.78
CA ARG A 123 12.69 11.57 -7.35
C ARG A 123 11.46 11.39 -8.24
N CYS A 124 11.00 12.43 -8.91
CA CYS A 124 9.92 12.37 -9.91
C CYS A 124 10.41 12.03 -11.33
N GLY A 125 11.66 11.61 -11.51
CA GLY A 125 12.23 11.20 -12.79
C GLY A 125 12.82 12.34 -13.64
N GLY A 126 12.92 13.55 -13.09
CA GLY A 126 13.72 14.61 -13.71
C GLY A 126 15.22 14.31 -13.63
N TYR A 127 16.01 14.87 -14.55
CA TYR A 127 17.45 14.61 -14.66
C TYR A 127 17.82 13.12 -14.85
N SER A 128 16.93 12.31 -15.44
CA SER A 128 17.12 10.85 -15.53
C SER A 128 18.43 10.44 -16.22
N THR A 129 18.86 11.17 -17.24
CA THR A 129 20.14 10.94 -17.94
C THR A 129 21.33 11.21 -17.03
N GLN A 130 21.31 12.32 -16.30
CA GLN A 130 22.39 12.69 -15.37
C GLN A 130 22.44 11.76 -14.16
N VAL A 131 21.28 11.45 -13.58
CA VAL A 131 21.13 10.50 -12.47
C VAL A 131 21.66 9.13 -12.84
N SER A 132 21.38 8.66 -14.06
CA SER A 132 21.87 7.35 -14.51
C SER A 132 23.38 7.33 -14.68
N ARG A 133 23.97 8.42 -15.19
CA ARG A 133 25.42 8.55 -15.36
C ARG A 133 26.16 8.66 -14.03
N ASP A 134 25.68 9.52 -13.14
CA ASP A 134 26.37 9.87 -11.89
C ASP A 134 25.80 9.06 -10.70
N ARG A 135 25.19 7.90 -10.99
CA ARG A 135 24.49 7.07 -10.00
C ARG A 135 25.38 6.67 -8.83
N ALA A 136 26.59 6.20 -9.13
CA ALA A 136 27.54 5.75 -8.12
C ALA A 136 27.94 6.88 -7.15
N GLN A 137 28.13 8.10 -7.66
CA GLN A 137 28.45 9.27 -6.83
C GLN A 137 27.26 9.64 -5.92
N LEU A 138 26.04 9.58 -6.43
CA LEU A 138 24.84 9.82 -5.62
C LEU A 138 24.67 8.77 -4.52
N ASP A 139 24.97 7.50 -4.82
CA ASP A 139 24.94 6.42 -3.84
C ASP A 139 26.03 6.62 -2.76
N GLU A 140 27.25 7.02 -3.14
CA GLU A 140 28.36 7.36 -2.21
C GLU A 140 28.01 8.54 -1.29
N LEU A 141 27.35 9.57 -1.82
CA LEU A 141 26.84 10.71 -1.05
C LEU A 141 25.64 10.36 -0.15
N GLY A 142 25.12 9.12 -0.22
CA GLY A 142 23.97 8.66 0.55
C GLY A 142 22.65 9.29 0.10
N PHE A 143 22.49 9.56 -1.20
CA PHE A 143 21.25 10.09 -1.74
C PHE A 143 20.15 9.02 -1.75
N VAL A 144 19.06 9.29 -1.04
CA VAL A 144 17.91 8.37 -0.98
C VAL A 144 16.96 8.66 -2.14
N PHE A 145 16.94 7.75 -3.12
CA PHE A 145 16.03 7.81 -4.27
C PHE A 145 14.60 7.41 -3.89
N ASP A 146 14.45 6.25 -3.24
CA ASP A 146 13.16 5.79 -2.74
C ASP A 146 13.10 5.98 -1.21
N VAL A 147 12.38 7.02 -0.80
CA VAL A 147 12.19 7.35 0.61
C VAL A 147 11.37 6.28 1.32
N LEU A 148 10.40 5.67 0.63
CA LEU A 148 9.58 4.63 1.22
C LEU A 148 10.42 3.37 1.49
N GLU A 149 11.27 3.01 0.53
CA GLU A 149 12.19 1.87 0.68
C GLU A 149 13.19 2.08 1.82
N SER A 150 13.82 3.26 1.90
CA SER A 150 14.74 3.57 3.00
C SER A 150 14.02 3.60 4.34
N VAL A 151 12.82 4.19 4.45
CA VAL A 151 12.05 4.15 5.69
C VAL A 151 11.67 2.71 6.07
N TRP A 152 11.33 1.88 5.08
CA TRP A 152 10.99 0.49 5.30
C TRP A 152 12.16 -0.31 5.86
N SER A 153 13.28 -0.30 5.14
CA SER A 153 14.47 -1.10 5.46
C SER A 153 15.24 -0.55 6.68
N ASP A 154 15.37 0.77 6.82
CA ASP A 154 16.20 1.38 7.87
C ASP A 154 15.45 1.56 9.19
N ARG A 155 14.10 1.61 9.17
CA ARG A 155 13.29 1.96 10.36
C ARG A 155 12.19 0.97 10.68
N ILE A 156 11.41 0.55 9.69
CA ILE A 156 10.20 -0.25 9.92
C ILE A 156 10.56 -1.71 10.19
N MET A 157 11.38 -2.33 9.34
CA MET A 157 11.77 -3.74 9.51
C MET A 157 12.55 -3.99 10.80
N PRO A 158 13.60 -3.20 11.14
CA PRO A 158 14.30 -3.36 12.42
C PRO A 158 13.38 -3.18 13.63
N ALA A 159 12.38 -2.29 13.53
CA ALA A 159 11.40 -2.12 14.59
C ALA A 159 10.48 -3.35 14.73
N PHE A 160 10.10 -4.01 13.65
CA PHE A 160 9.33 -5.26 13.73
C PHE A 160 10.14 -6.40 14.32
N GLU A 161 11.39 -6.56 13.91
CA GLU A 161 12.31 -7.57 14.44
C GLU A 161 12.52 -7.39 15.94
N THR A 162 12.82 -6.16 16.37
CA THR A 162 12.98 -5.82 17.79
C THR A 162 11.68 -6.06 18.56
N PHE A 163 10.53 -5.63 18.04
CA PHE A 163 9.23 -5.86 18.69
C PHE A 163 8.96 -7.36 18.86
N HIS A 164 9.26 -8.17 17.84
CA HIS A 164 9.13 -9.61 17.91
C HIS A 164 10.09 -10.21 18.95
N GLN A 165 11.35 -9.79 18.97
CA GLN A 165 12.33 -10.27 19.96
C GLN A 165 11.89 -9.99 21.41
N LEU A 166 11.32 -8.82 21.67
CA LEU A 166 10.89 -8.41 23.02
C LEU A 166 9.56 -9.04 23.45
N HIS A 167 8.64 -9.28 22.52
CA HIS A 167 7.27 -9.70 22.84
C HIS A 167 6.88 -11.09 22.33
N GLY A 168 7.74 -11.75 21.56
CA GLY A 168 7.49 -13.04 20.90
C GLY A 168 6.43 -12.99 19.80
N HIS A 169 5.96 -11.80 19.40
CA HIS A 169 4.90 -11.61 18.40
C HIS A 169 4.91 -10.21 17.79
N CYS A 170 4.29 -10.01 16.62
CA CYS A 170 4.09 -8.69 15.99
C CYS A 170 2.67 -8.10 16.17
N ARG A 171 2.07 -8.28 17.36
CA ARG A 171 0.73 -7.75 17.70
C ARG A 171 0.80 -6.32 18.25
N VAL A 172 1.30 -5.42 17.43
CA VAL A 172 1.53 -4.03 17.80
C VAL A 172 0.21 -3.28 18.00
N LEU A 173 0.05 -2.60 19.15
CA LEU A 173 -1.09 -1.72 19.42
C LEU A 173 -1.06 -0.48 18.53
N ARG A 174 -2.22 0.02 18.09
CA ARG A 174 -2.31 1.19 17.18
C ARG A 174 -1.60 2.43 17.72
N SER A 175 -1.63 2.64 19.04
CA SER A 175 -0.99 3.77 19.72
C SER A 175 0.50 3.55 20.03
N PHE A 176 1.05 2.36 19.75
CA PHE A 176 2.44 2.06 20.07
C PHE A 176 3.39 2.93 19.24
N VAL A 177 4.34 3.52 19.95
CA VAL A 177 5.43 4.32 19.41
C VAL A 177 6.72 3.69 19.93
N VAL A 178 7.68 3.48 19.03
CA VAL A 178 8.98 2.93 19.38
C VAL A 178 9.65 3.84 20.42
N PRO A 179 9.94 3.32 21.63
CA PRO A 179 10.66 4.05 22.67
C PRO A 179 12.07 4.46 22.22
N SER A 180 12.61 5.48 22.88
CA SER A 180 13.99 5.93 22.70
C SER A 180 14.89 5.35 23.79
N ASP A 181 14.96 4.02 23.85
CA ASP A 181 15.79 3.29 24.79
C ASP A 181 16.72 2.28 24.07
N GLU A 182 17.67 1.73 24.82
CA GLU A 182 18.76 0.87 24.31
C GLU A 182 18.28 -0.43 23.66
N ASN A 183 17.05 -0.88 23.96
CA ASN A 183 16.52 -2.09 23.35
C ASN A 183 16.09 -1.86 21.90
N TRP A 184 15.96 -0.60 21.47
CA TRP A 184 15.43 -0.23 20.15
C TRP A 184 16.51 0.38 19.26
N PRO A 185 16.50 0.06 17.95
CA PRO A 185 17.37 0.73 16.98
C PRO A 185 17.12 2.24 16.99
N THR A 186 18.20 3.03 17.06
CA THR A 186 18.13 4.49 17.17
C THR A 186 17.37 5.12 16.00
N GLN A 187 17.50 4.53 14.80
CA GLN A 187 16.79 4.95 13.60
C GLN A 187 15.28 4.74 13.73
N SER A 188 14.84 3.73 14.50
CA SER A 188 13.43 3.41 14.71
C SER A 188 12.78 4.24 15.82
N TRP A 189 13.55 4.95 16.65
CA TRP A 189 13.03 5.77 17.75
C TRP A 189 11.95 6.76 17.29
N GLY A 190 10.89 6.88 18.08
CA GLY A 190 9.74 7.74 17.78
C GLY A 190 8.88 7.27 16.60
N LEU A 191 9.20 6.15 15.96
CA LEU A 191 8.36 5.57 14.90
C LEU A 191 7.02 5.13 15.49
N LYS A 192 5.94 5.65 14.94
CA LYS A 192 4.57 5.23 15.29
C LYS A 192 4.27 3.86 14.67
N LEU A 193 4.95 2.81 15.12
CA LEU A 193 4.88 1.47 14.54
C LEU A 193 3.44 0.92 14.53
N GLY A 194 2.62 1.26 15.53
CA GLY A 194 1.20 0.94 15.53
C GLY A 194 0.40 1.56 14.38
N THR A 195 0.77 2.77 13.97
CA THR A 195 0.20 3.44 12.79
C THR A 195 0.71 2.80 11.50
N VAL A 196 2.00 2.46 11.43
CA VAL A 196 2.61 1.75 10.29
C VAL A 196 1.90 0.43 10.02
N VAL A 197 1.66 -0.37 11.06
CA VAL A 197 0.92 -1.63 10.98
C VAL A 197 -0.48 -1.43 10.39
N ASN A 198 -1.18 -0.36 10.80
CA ASN A 198 -2.48 -0.04 10.24
C ASN A 198 -2.38 0.36 8.76
N THR A 199 -1.37 1.15 8.39
CA THR A 199 -1.09 1.53 7.00
C THR A 199 -0.83 0.30 6.11
N ILE A 200 -0.02 -0.65 6.58
CA ILE A 200 0.23 -1.93 5.89
C ILE A 200 -1.08 -2.67 5.64
N ARG A 201 -1.94 -2.81 6.67
CA ARG A 201 -3.24 -3.48 6.56
C ARG A 201 -4.24 -2.76 5.65
N CYS A 202 -4.06 -1.46 5.43
CA CYS A 202 -4.83 -0.66 4.49
C CYS A 202 -4.24 -0.62 3.07
N GLY A 203 -3.20 -1.41 2.79
CA GLY A 203 -2.59 -1.51 1.46
C GLY A 203 -1.46 -0.52 1.19
N GLY A 204 -1.00 0.23 2.20
CA GLY A 204 0.23 0.99 2.09
C GLY A 204 1.47 0.08 2.10
N TYR A 205 2.60 0.58 1.60
CA TYR A 205 3.84 -0.18 1.45
C TYR A 205 3.67 -1.46 0.61
N SER A 206 2.75 -1.48 -0.35
CA SER A 206 2.39 -2.70 -1.09
C SER A 206 3.59 -3.37 -1.76
N THR A 207 4.52 -2.61 -2.35
CA THR A 207 5.75 -3.14 -2.95
C THR A 207 6.64 -3.80 -1.92
N GLN A 208 6.95 -3.11 -0.82
CA GLN A 208 7.80 -3.61 0.25
C GLN A 208 7.19 -4.83 0.95
N VAL A 209 5.90 -4.74 1.27
CA VAL A 209 5.11 -5.82 1.87
C VAL A 209 5.09 -7.06 0.98
N SER A 210 5.02 -6.89 -0.34
CA SER A 210 5.05 -8.02 -1.27
C SER A 210 6.42 -8.69 -1.30
N ARG A 211 7.50 -7.91 -1.26
CA ARG A 211 8.87 -8.42 -1.20
C ARG A 211 9.16 -9.15 0.11
N ASP A 212 8.81 -8.54 1.24
CA ASP A 212 9.20 -9.00 2.59
C ASP A 212 8.08 -9.79 3.27
N ARG A 213 7.14 -10.31 2.47
CA ARG A 213 5.94 -11.00 2.96
C ARG A 213 6.30 -12.16 3.88
N ALA A 214 7.23 -13.00 3.44
CA ALA A 214 7.66 -14.20 4.17
C ALA A 214 8.31 -13.84 5.51
N GLN A 215 9.16 -12.80 5.55
CA GLN A 215 9.81 -12.34 6.76
C GLN A 215 8.78 -11.78 7.76
N LEU A 216 7.79 -11.01 7.28
CA LEU A 216 6.70 -10.54 8.14
C LEU A 216 5.84 -11.70 8.67
N ASP A 217 5.60 -12.73 7.86
CA ASP A 217 4.90 -13.95 8.29
C ASP A 217 5.69 -14.69 9.39
N GLU A 218 7.01 -14.83 9.23
CA GLU A 218 7.91 -15.45 10.23
C GLU A 218 7.94 -14.66 11.55
N LEU A 219 7.95 -13.33 11.48
CA LEU A 219 7.84 -12.45 12.65
C LEU A 219 6.44 -12.49 13.31
N GLY A 220 5.48 -13.24 12.75
CA GLY A 220 4.13 -13.39 13.28
C GLY A 220 3.26 -12.15 13.07
N PHE A 221 3.45 -11.43 11.94
CA PHE A 221 2.63 -10.29 11.60
C PHE A 221 1.17 -10.70 11.34
N VAL A 222 0.24 -10.10 12.08
CA VAL A 222 -1.19 -10.38 11.90
C VAL A 222 -1.74 -9.54 10.75
N TRP A 223 -2.02 -10.16 9.60
CA TRP A 223 -2.58 -9.48 8.43
C TRP A 223 -4.04 -9.09 8.60
N ASN A 224 -4.84 -9.99 9.16
CA ASN A 224 -6.26 -9.77 9.39
C ASN A 224 -6.57 -9.93 10.88
N ILE A 225 -6.80 -8.80 11.55
CA ILE A 225 -7.11 -8.78 12.99
C ILE A 225 -8.44 -9.50 13.28
N ILE A 226 -9.41 -9.42 12.36
CA ILE A 226 -10.73 -10.03 12.55
C ILE A 226 -10.58 -11.56 12.50
N GLU A 227 -9.86 -12.06 11.50
CA GLU A 227 -9.58 -13.49 11.35
C GLU A 227 -8.78 -14.02 12.53
N TYR A 228 -7.69 -13.35 12.88
CA TYR A 228 -6.86 -13.71 14.05
C TYR A 228 -7.66 -13.74 15.35
N LYS A 229 -8.51 -12.73 15.61
CA LYS A 229 -9.37 -12.73 16.80
C LYS A 229 -10.36 -13.90 16.77
N TRP A 230 -10.86 -14.27 15.61
CA TRP A 230 -11.77 -15.39 15.47
C TRP A 230 -11.07 -16.73 15.75
N SER A 231 -10.01 -17.03 15.00
CA SER A 231 -9.30 -18.33 15.06
C SER A 231 -8.60 -18.55 16.39
N GLU A 232 -7.91 -17.52 16.92
CA GLU A 232 -7.05 -17.69 18.08
C GLU A 232 -7.75 -17.40 19.41
N ARG A 233 -8.92 -16.76 19.38
CA ARG A 233 -9.61 -16.34 20.61
C ARG A 233 -11.06 -16.75 20.67
N ILE A 234 -11.88 -16.32 19.73
CA ILE A 234 -13.34 -16.46 19.85
C ILE A 234 -13.77 -17.91 19.69
N LEU A 235 -13.31 -18.59 18.64
CA LEU A 235 -13.69 -19.97 18.37
C LEU A 235 -13.16 -20.94 19.44
N PRO A 236 -11.87 -20.88 19.87
CA PRO A 236 -11.38 -21.68 20.99
C PRO A 236 -12.16 -21.40 22.29
N ALA A 237 -12.47 -20.14 22.58
CA ALA A 237 -13.24 -19.80 23.78
C ALA A 237 -14.66 -20.40 23.74
N LEU A 238 -15.31 -20.46 22.57
CA LEU A 238 -16.61 -21.12 22.42
C LEU A 238 -16.51 -22.64 22.63
N GLN A 239 -15.48 -23.27 22.06
CA GLN A 239 -15.24 -24.71 22.22
C GLN A 239 -14.95 -25.06 23.69
N THR A 240 -14.08 -24.31 24.37
CA THR A 240 -13.80 -24.48 25.79
C THR A 240 -15.05 -24.24 26.64
N PHE A 241 -15.83 -23.19 26.34
CA PHE A 241 -17.10 -22.94 27.04
C PHE A 241 -18.04 -24.15 26.95
N CYS A 242 -18.22 -24.70 25.75
CA CYS A 242 -19.06 -25.86 25.53
C CYS A 242 -18.54 -27.09 26.27
N LYS A 243 -17.22 -27.30 26.28
CA LYS A 243 -16.57 -28.42 26.99
C LYS A 243 -16.76 -28.34 28.51
N VAL A 244 -16.69 -27.13 29.08
CA VAL A 244 -16.82 -26.90 30.53
C VAL A 244 -18.28 -26.92 30.99
N HIS A 245 -19.19 -26.32 30.22
CA HIS A 245 -20.58 -26.11 30.63
C HIS A 245 -21.59 -27.07 29.97
N GLY A 246 -21.16 -27.88 29.00
CA GLY A 246 -22.01 -28.81 28.25
C GLY A 246 -22.98 -28.13 27.28
N HIS A 247 -22.88 -26.81 27.07
CA HIS A 247 -23.75 -26.06 26.17
C HIS A 247 -23.11 -24.77 25.65
N CYS A 248 -23.63 -24.20 24.57
CA CYS A 248 -23.20 -22.90 24.01
C CYS A 248 -24.03 -21.68 24.45
N ARG A 249 -24.81 -21.76 25.53
CA ARG A 249 -25.64 -20.65 26.05
C ARG A 249 -24.83 -19.66 26.91
N VAL A 250 -23.92 -18.92 26.26
CA VAL A 250 -23.09 -17.90 26.92
C VAL A 250 -23.96 -16.69 27.32
N TYR A 251 -23.95 -16.32 28.60
CA TYR A 251 -24.65 -15.14 29.09
C TYR A 251 -23.88 -13.85 28.77
N LYS A 252 -24.58 -12.72 28.59
CA LYS A 252 -24.00 -11.46 28.06
C LYS A 252 -22.84 -10.90 28.89
N SER A 253 -22.88 -11.05 30.21
CA SER A 253 -21.83 -10.59 31.12
C SER A 253 -20.69 -11.59 31.32
N PHE A 254 -20.69 -12.74 30.64
CA PHE A 254 -19.66 -13.76 30.81
C PHE A 254 -18.30 -13.23 30.36
N ILE A 255 -17.33 -13.35 31.26
CA ILE A 255 -15.92 -13.05 31.04
C ILE A 255 -15.17 -14.36 31.31
N VAL A 256 -14.28 -14.73 30.40
CA VAL A 256 -13.45 -15.92 30.55
C VAL A 256 -12.61 -15.79 31.84
N PRO A 257 -12.76 -16.71 32.80
CA PRO A 257 -12.02 -16.66 34.05
C PRO A 257 -10.55 -17.02 33.84
N ALA A 258 -9.69 -16.57 34.75
CA ALA A 258 -8.28 -16.94 34.80
C ALA A 258 -8.09 -18.28 35.54
N ASP A 259 -8.71 -19.32 35.00
CA ASP A 259 -8.69 -20.69 35.54
C ASP A 259 -7.94 -21.61 34.58
N ALA A 260 -7.33 -22.68 35.09
CA ALA A 260 -6.61 -23.71 34.35
C ALA A 260 -7.49 -24.44 33.30
N ALA A 261 -8.81 -24.42 33.47
CA ALA A 261 -9.74 -24.90 32.45
C ALA A 261 -9.72 -24.07 31.15
N TRP A 262 -9.15 -22.86 31.18
CA TRP A 262 -9.11 -21.92 30.08
C TRP A 262 -7.68 -21.60 29.65
N PRO A 263 -7.37 -21.59 28.35
CA PRO A 263 -6.08 -21.11 27.85
C PRO A 263 -5.81 -19.66 28.27
N GLU A 264 -4.58 -19.36 28.66
CA GLU A 264 -4.19 -18.05 29.24
C GLU A 264 -4.50 -16.86 28.32
N ASN A 265 -4.32 -17.02 27.01
CA ASN A 265 -4.61 -15.98 26.02
C ASN A 265 -6.11 -15.63 25.92
N LEU A 266 -6.99 -16.44 26.51
CA LEU A 266 -8.44 -16.22 26.55
C LEU A 266 -8.88 -15.51 27.82
N HIS A 267 -8.08 -15.51 28.89
CA HIS A 267 -8.44 -14.91 30.17
C HIS A 267 -8.85 -13.44 30.01
N GLY A 268 -9.93 -13.05 30.69
CA GLY A 268 -10.50 -11.71 30.61
C GLY A 268 -11.25 -11.39 29.31
N LEU A 269 -11.34 -12.32 28.36
CA LEU A 269 -12.16 -12.14 27.15
C LEU A 269 -13.63 -12.01 27.55
N LYS A 270 -14.27 -10.89 27.19
CA LYS A 270 -15.71 -10.65 27.37
C LYS A 270 -16.54 -11.47 26.36
N LEU A 271 -16.41 -12.79 26.43
CA LEU A 271 -17.00 -13.74 25.47
C LEU A 271 -18.51 -13.58 25.38
N GLY A 272 -19.20 -13.30 26.49
CA GLY A 272 -20.64 -13.02 26.50
C GLY A 272 -21.05 -11.85 25.60
N VAL A 273 -20.28 -10.76 25.61
CA VAL A 273 -20.52 -9.59 24.76
C VAL A 273 -20.26 -9.94 23.29
N VAL A 274 -19.20 -10.71 23.02
CA VAL A 274 -18.85 -11.14 21.66
C VAL A 274 -19.94 -12.04 21.07
N VAL A 275 -20.36 -13.07 21.81
CA VAL A 275 -21.44 -14.00 21.41
C VAL A 275 -22.76 -13.26 21.19
N ASN A 276 -23.09 -12.33 22.07
CA ASN A 276 -24.28 -11.49 21.89
C ASN A 276 -24.20 -10.69 20.59
N ARG A 277 -23.04 -10.11 20.24
CA ARG A 277 -22.86 -9.41 18.95
C ARG A 277 -22.96 -10.36 17.77
N ILE A 278 -22.37 -11.56 17.84
CA ILE A 278 -22.49 -12.56 16.78
C ILE A 278 -23.98 -12.87 16.53
N ARG A 279 -24.75 -13.16 17.58
CA ARG A 279 -26.17 -13.53 17.49
C ARG A 279 -27.09 -12.42 17.03
N PHE A 280 -26.87 -11.18 17.48
CA PHE A 280 -27.82 -10.09 17.23
C PHE A 280 -27.38 -9.14 16.11
N SER A 281 -26.08 -8.86 15.97
CA SER A 281 -25.57 -7.93 14.95
C SER A 281 -24.92 -8.62 13.75
N GLY A 282 -24.63 -9.91 13.86
CA GLY A 282 -23.94 -10.69 12.85
C GLY A 282 -22.49 -10.26 12.68
N SER A 283 -21.85 -9.84 13.78
CA SER A 283 -20.40 -9.64 13.79
C SER A 283 -19.70 -10.96 13.45
N TYR A 284 -18.53 -10.88 12.79
CA TYR A 284 -17.79 -12.07 12.34
C TYR A 284 -18.56 -12.95 11.35
N PHE A 285 -19.55 -12.41 10.64
CA PHE A 285 -20.39 -13.17 9.70
C PHE A 285 -19.59 -14.10 8.77
N ASN A 286 -18.56 -13.59 8.10
CA ASN A 286 -17.77 -14.41 7.16
C ASN A 286 -17.04 -15.54 7.90
N GLN A 287 -16.51 -15.28 9.09
CA GLN A 287 -15.84 -16.29 9.91
C GLN A 287 -16.82 -17.34 10.43
N VAL A 288 -18.00 -16.91 10.89
CA VAL A 288 -19.09 -17.81 11.30
C VAL A 288 -19.47 -18.74 10.16
N VAL A 289 -19.69 -18.19 8.96
CA VAL A 289 -20.04 -18.97 7.76
C VAL A 289 -18.93 -19.97 7.39
N ARG A 290 -17.66 -19.56 7.46
CA ARG A 290 -16.52 -20.44 7.18
C ARG A 290 -16.40 -21.57 8.20
N SER A 291 -16.67 -21.30 9.48
CA SER A 291 -16.53 -22.24 10.59
C SER A 291 -17.84 -22.94 10.99
N LEU A 292 -18.85 -22.98 10.12
CA LEU A 292 -20.18 -23.54 10.46
C LEU A 292 -20.13 -24.96 11.00
N ASP A 293 -19.34 -25.86 10.40
CA ASP A 293 -19.25 -27.25 10.88
C ASP A 293 -18.69 -27.35 12.30
N LEU A 294 -17.67 -26.53 12.60
CA LEU A 294 -17.07 -26.46 13.93
C LEU A 294 -18.04 -25.89 14.96
N LEU A 295 -18.89 -24.96 14.55
CA LEU A 295 -19.94 -24.38 15.39
C LEU A 295 -21.12 -25.34 15.57
N ALA A 296 -21.48 -26.11 14.55
CA ALA A 296 -22.50 -27.15 14.61
C ALA A 296 -22.09 -28.29 15.55
N ALA A 297 -20.81 -28.70 15.52
CA ALA A 297 -20.26 -29.73 16.40
C ALA A 297 -20.35 -29.38 17.90
N ILE A 298 -20.43 -28.08 18.24
CA ILE A 298 -20.61 -27.60 19.62
C ILE A 298 -22.05 -27.10 19.88
N GLU A 299 -22.98 -27.43 18.98
CA GLU A 299 -24.39 -27.02 19.05
C GLU A 299 -24.58 -25.49 19.26
N PHE A 300 -23.70 -24.69 18.65
CA PHE A 300 -23.82 -23.24 18.72
C PHE A 300 -24.96 -22.77 17.81
N ASP A 301 -25.96 -22.08 18.38
CA ASP A 301 -27.08 -21.48 17.63
C ASP A 301 -26.57 -20.37 16.68
N THR A 302 -26.38 -20.73 15.40
CA THR A 302 -25.83 -19.89 14.32
C THR A 302 -26.91 -19.15 13.52
N LYS A 303 -28.02 -18.74 14.16
CA LYS A 303 -29.04 -17.92 13.48
C LYS A 303 -28.42 -16.65 12.89
N ILE A 304 -28.48 -16.53 11.57
CA ILE A 304 -28.09 -15.31 10.85
C ILE A 304 -29.16 -14.25 11.12
N PRO A 305 -28.81 -13.06 11.64
CA PRO A 305 -29.78 -11.99 11.84
C PRO A 305 -30.44 -11.59 10.53
N ALA A 306 -31.76 -11.35 10.54
CA ALA A 306 -32.54 -10.99 9.35
C ALA A 306 -31.93 -9.82 8.55
N ARG A 307 -31.39 -8.82 9.24
CA ARG A 307 -30.68 -7.71 8.60
C ARG A 307 -29.46 -8.19 7.81
N LYS A 308 -28.64 -9.08 8.37
CA LYS A 308 -27.46 -9.63 7.68
C LYS A 308 -27.84 -10.59 6.56
N TRP A 309 -28.94 -11.31 6.72
CA TRP A 309 -29.51 -12.11 5.65
C TRP A 309 -29.83 -11.25 4.43
N GLY A 310 -30.64 -10.19 4.60
CA GLY A 310 -31.00 -9.26 3.52
C GLY A 310 -29.81 -8.50 2.93
N GLU A 311 -28.82 -8.11 3.74
CA GLU A 311 -27.64 -7.36 3.26
C GLU A 311 -26.62 -8.21 2.50
N ARG A 312 -26.48 -9.50 2.85
CA ARG A 312 -25.35 -10.33 2.41
C ARG A 312 -25.74 -11.58 1.68
N VAL A 313 -26.78 -12.27 2.14
CA VAL A 313 -27.19 -13.57 1.59
C VAL A 313 -28.17 -13.37 0.43
N GLU A 314 -29.18 -12.52 0.60
CA GLU A 314 -30.21 -12.26 -0.41
C GLU A 314 -29.64 -11.76 -1.75
N PRO A 315 -28.69 -10.80 -1.79
CA PRO A 315 -28.10 -10.38 -3.05
C PRO A 315 -27.31 -11.50 -3.73
N MET A 316 -26.66 -12.39 -2.96
CA MET A 316 -25.93 -13.53 -3.50
C MET A 316 -26.87 -14.55 -4.13
N LEU A 317 -28.00 -14.85 -3.49
CA LEU A 317 -29.02 -15.75 -4.03
C LEU A 317 -29.64 -15.17 -5.31
N ALA A 318 -29.89 -13.87 -5.36
CA ALA A 318 -30.39 -13.19 -6.56
C ALA A 318 -29.38 -13.24 -7.72
N THR A 319 -28.08 -13.03 -7.45
CA THR A 319 -27.03 -13.20 -8.46
C THR A 319 -26.91 -14.65 -8.93
N PHE A 320 -27.02 -15.63 -8.02
CA PHE A 320 -27.02 -17.05 -8.38
C PHE A 320 -28.20 -17.41 -9.29
N GLU A 321 -29.41 -16.95 -8.95
CA GLU A 321 -30.62 -17.12 -9.77
C GLU A 321 -30.44 -16.54 -11.17
N GLN A 322 -29.82 -15.35 -11.28
CA GLN A 322 -29.51 -14.73 -12.57
C GLN A 322 -28.50 -15.55 -13.40
N LEU A 323 -27.48 -16.14 -12.77
CA LEU A 323 -26.42 -16.88 -13.47
C LEU A 323 -26.83 -18.32 -13.83
N HIS A 324 -27.66 -18.97 -13.02
CA HIS A 324 -27.98 -20.39 -13.15
C HIS A 324 -29.45 -20.67 -13.52
N GLY A 325 -30.28 -19.64 -13.66
CA GLY A 325 -31.66 -19.74 -14.13
C GLY A 325 -32.63 -20.40 -13.13
N HIS A 326 -32.20 -20.67 -11.91
CA HIS A 326 -33.03 -21.22 -10.84
C HIS A 326 -32.61 -20.66 -9.48
N ARG A 327 -33.59 -20.53 -8.59
CA ARG A 327 -33.39 -20.03 -7.23
C ARG A 327 -33.34 -21.18 -6.25
N VAL A 328 -32.31 -21.19 -5.41
CA VAL A 328 -32.23 -22.11 -4.28
C VAL A 328 -33.22 -21.65 -3.21
N ARG A 329 -34.17 -22.51 -2.83
CA ARG A 329 -35.29 -22.15 -1.95
C ARG A 329 -34.97 -22.49 -0.51
N ALA A 330 -34.75 -21.45 0.28
CA ALA A 330 -34.54 -21.55 1.71
C ALA A 330 -35.61 -22.39 2.44
N VAL A 331 -35.29 -23.63 2.83
CA VAL A 331 -36.16 -24.39 3.73
C VAL A 331 -35.94 -23.89 5.15
N GLN A 332 -36.99 -23.32 5.73
CA GLN A 332 -36.98 -22.73 7.06
C GLN A 332 -36.82 -23.83 8.12
N PHE A 333 -35.60 -24.08 8.62
CA PHE A 333 -35.36 -25.17 9.57
C PHE A 333 -35.97 -24.91 10.96
N ARG A 334 -36.93 -25.76 11.35
CA ARG A 334 -37.26 -26.09 12.74
C ARG A 334 -36.90 -27.57 12.97
N GLY A 335 -35.94 -27.83 13.85
CA GLY A 335 -35.75 -29.13 14.51
C GLY A 335 -34.94 -30.19 13.74
N PRO A 336 -34.37 -31.18 14.46
CA PRO A 336 -33.39 -32.11 13.92
C PRO A 336 -34.09 -33.25 13.19
N VAL A 337 -33.62 -33.64 12.01
CA VAL A 337 -34.18 -34.82 11.33
C VAL A 337 -33.07 -35.67 10.73
N GLU A 338 -33.11 -36.95 11.14
CA GLU A 338 -32.39 -38.08 10.59
C GLU A 338 -32.54 -38.18 9.08
N LEU A 339 -31.44 -38.48 8.40
CA LEU A 339 -31.37 -38.75 6.98
C LEU A 339 -32.18 -40.02 6.63
N SER A 340 -33.39 -39.84 6.10
CA SER A 340 -34.12 -40.86 5.34
C SER A 340 -34.27 -40.39 3.90
N LEU A 341 -33.46 -40.96 3.01
CA LEU A 341 -33.56 -40.79 1.56
C LEU A 341 -34.69 -41.70 1.03
N GLU A 342 -35.90 -41.17 0.88
CA GLU A 342 -36.91 -41.81 0.04
C GLU A 342 -36.69 -41.41 -1.43
N ARG A 343 -36.35 -42.41 -2.25
CA ARG A 343 -36.38 -42.34 -3.71
C ARG A 343 -37.76 -42.82 -4.18
N GLU A 344 -38.57 -41.92 -4.70
CA GLU A 344 -39.55 -42.24 -5.73
C GLU A 344 -38.97 -41.68 -7.06
N GLY A 345 -38.81 -42.38 -8.17
CA GLY A 345 -39.21 -43.72 -8.57
C GLY A 345 -39.56 -43.65 -10.06
N LEU A 346 -38.64 -44.02 -10.97
CA LEU A 346 -38.96 -44.49 -12.33
C LEU A 346 -37.78 -45.34 -12.88
N GLY A 347 -37.99 -46.65 -12.96
CA GLY A 347 -37.49 -47.56 -14.02
C GLY A 347 -35.99 -47.92 -14.09
N HIS A 348 -35.65 -49.15 -13.69
CA HIS A 348 -34.37 -49.89 -13.86
C HIS A 348 -34.03 -50.27 -15.34
N PRO A 349 -32.83 -50.82 -15.70
CA PRO A 349 -31.82 -51.46 -14.83
C PRO A 349 -30.33 -51.10 -15.02
N VAL A 350 -29.63 -51.22 -13.88
CA VAL A 350 -28.29 -51.77 -13.59
C VAL A 350 -27.25 -51.83 -14.73
N GLY A 351 -26.18 -51.06 -14.54
CA GLY A 351 -24.82 -51.36 -15.03
C GLY A 351 -23.80 -50.69 -14.09
N GLN A 352 -23.03 -51.50 -13.37
CA GLN A 352 -21.97 -51.08 -12.45
C GLN A 352 -20.92 -50.20 -13.14
N THR A 353 -20.47 -49.10 -12.50
CA THR A 353 -19.04 -48.80 -12.26
C THR A 353 -18.82 -47.41 -11.65
N GLY A 354 -17.97 -47.36 -10.62
CA GLY A 354 -16.95 -46.32 -10.44
C GLY A 354 -17.40 -44.91 -10.05
N ALA A 355 -17.19 -44.57 -8.77
CA ALA A 355 -17.00 -43.18 -8.37
C ALA A 355 -15.84 -42.56 -9.17
N GLN A 356 -16.11 -41.49 -9.91
CA GLN A 356 -15.11 -40.55 -10.40
C GLN A 356 -15.56 -39.13 -10.10
N ILE A 357 -14.79 -38.49 -9.23
CA ILE A 357 -14.83 -37.06 -8.95
C ILE A 357 -14.26 -36.37 -10.19
N PHE A 358 -15.10 -35.72 -11.00
CA PHE A 358 -14.62 -34.83 -12.06
C PHE A 358 -14.60 -33.39 -11.58
N SER A 359 -13.39 -32.93 -11.26
CA SER A 359 -12.99 -31.53 -11.37
C SER A 359 -13.15 -31.10 -12.82
N GLY A 360 -14.12 -30.22 -13.12
CA GLY A 360 -14.37 -29.73 -14.47
C GLY A 360 -14.63 -28.22 -14.47
N TYR A 361 -13.61 -27.45 -14.88
CA TYR A 361 -13.79 -26.07 -15.30
C TYR A 361 -14.64 -26.04 -16.58
N VAL A 362 -15.76 -25.32 -16.55
CA VAL A 362 -16.54 -25.03 -17.76
C VAL A 362 -16.30 -23.57 -18.13
N THR A 363 -15.44 -23.36 -19.13
CA THR A 363 -15.40 -22.11 -19.91
C THR A 363 -16.32 -22.25 -21.11
N MET A 364 -17.33 -21.37 -21.21
CA MET A 364 -17.90 -20.95 -22.48
C MET A 364 -18.11 -19.45 -22.46
N GLY A 365 -17.59 -18.80 -23.49
CA GLY A 365 -17.35 -17.36 -23.55
C GLY A 365 -18.52 -16.53 -24.04
N GLY A 366 -18.32 -15.21 -23.92
CA GLY A 366 -18.99 -14.22 -24.76
C GLY A 366 -19.88 -13.23 -24.01
N VAL A 367 -19.29 -12.06 -23.74
CA VAL A 367 -19.92 -10.74 -23.49
C VAL A 367 -20.04 -10.33 -22.02
N SER A 368 -19.14 -9.42 -21.65
CA SER A 368 -19.06 -8.68 -20.39
C SER A 368 -20.21 -7.68 -20.22
N LEU A 369 -20.74 -7.59 -19.00
CA LEU A 369 -20.90 -6.36 -18.21
C LEU A 369 -21.80 -6.68 -17.00
N VAL A 370 -21.23 -7.30 -15.95
CA VAL A 370 -21.88 -7.35 -14.63
C VAL A 370 -20.80 -7.11 -13.59
N ALA A 371 -21.08 -6.18 -12.68
CA ALA A 371 -20.21 -5.79 -11.59
C ALA A 371 -19.67 -7.04 -10.88
N LYS A 372 -18.34 -7.20 -10.86
CA LYS A 372 -17.68 -8.28 -10.11
C LYS A 372 -18.20 -8.24 -8.67
N PRO A 373 -18.65 -9.37 -8.10
CA PRO A 373 -18.97 -9.41 -6.68
C PRO A 373 -17.74 -8.94 -5.89
N PRO A 374 -17.92 -8.30 -4.72
CA PRO A 374 -16.80 -7.76 -3.92
C PRO A 374 -15.88 -8.85 -3.33
N LEU A 375 -16.14 -10.12 -3.62
CA LEU A 375 -15.37 -11.30 -3.22
C LEU A 375 -14.80 -11.96 -4.49
N LYS A 376 -13.61 -12.56 -4.39
CA LYS A 376 -13.09 -13.39 -5.49
C LYS A 376 -14.12 -14.48 -5.81
N GLU A 377 -14.31 -14.79 -7.09
CA GLU A 377 -15.35 -15.71 -7.58
C GLU A 377 -15.36 -17.06 -6.82
N ASP A 378 -14.18 -17.59 -6.50
CA ASP A 378 -14.01 -18.80 -5.69
C ASP A 378 -14.51 -18.66 -4.24
N GLU A 379 -14.29 -17.51 -3.61
CA GLU A 379 -14.81 -17.23 -2.27
C GLU A 379 -16.34 -17.07 -2.29
N TRP A 380 -16.89 -16.50 -3.37
CA TRP A 380 -18.33 -16.34 -3.53
C TRP A 380 -19.04 -17.69 -3.67
N ILE A 381 -18.55 -18.58 -4.56
CA ILE A 381 -19.10 -19.93 -4.73
C ILE A 381 -19.01 -20.71 -3.41
N PHE A 382 -17.85 -20.68 -2.74
CA PHE A 382 -17.66 -21.38 -1.47
C PHE A 382 -18.62 -20.91 -0.36
N LEU A 383 -18.81 -19.59 -0.21
CA LEU A 383 -19.74 -19.04 0.78
C LEU A 383 -21.19 -19.37 0.45
N VAL A 384 -21.60 -19.27 -0.82
CA VAL A 384 -22.96 -19.61 -1.25
C VAL A 384 -23.23 -21.09 -1.01
N THR A 385 -22.36 -21.99 -1.48
CA THR A 385 -22.50 -23.44 -1.30
C THR A 385 -22.57 -23.84 0.18
N ARG A 386 -21.74 -23.24 1.07
CA ARG A 386 -21.81 -23.55 2.51
C ARG A 386 -23.05 -22.99 3.21
N VAL A 387 -23.48 -21.79 2.85
CA VAL A 387 -24.74 -21.23 3.39
C VAL A 387 -25.92 -22.10 2.94
N LEU A 388 -25.93 -22.59 1.70
CA LEU A 388 -26.97 -23.48 1.20
C LEU A 388 -26.94 -24.86 1.88
N LEU A 389 -25.77 -25.49 1.98
CA LEU A 389 -25.59 -26.83 2.59
C LEU A 389 -25.95 -26.87 4.08
N VAL A 390 -25.51 -25.89 4.88
CA VAL A 390 -25.67 -25.94 6.34
C VAL A 390 -27.05 -25.43 6.78
N PHE A 391 -27.61 -24.45 6.06
CA PHE A 391 -28.98 -24.00 6.35
C PHE A 391 -30.05 -24.82 5.62
N ASN A 392 -29.65 -25.90 4.93
CA ASN A 392 -30.54 -26.82 4.20
C ASN A 392 -31.49 -26.06 3.26
N LEU A 393 -30.91 -25.17 2.44
CA LEU A 393 -31.61 -24.34 1.45
C LEU A 393 -31.51 -24.96 0.07
#